data_AF-A0A7L4QSU2-F1
#
_entry.id   AF-A0A7L4QSU2-F1
#
_cell.length_a   1.000
_cell.length_b   1.000
_cell.length_c   1.000
_cell.angle_alpha   90.00
_cell.angle_beta   90.00
_cell.angle_gamma   90.00
#
_symmetry.space_group_name_H-M   'P 1'
#
loop_
_entity.id
_entity.type
_entity.pdbx_description
1 polymer ?
#
loop_
_entity_poly.entity_id
_entity_poly.type
_entity_poly.pdbx_seq_one_letter_code
_entity_poly.pdbx_strand_id
1 'polypeptide(L)' 'MARDIGLGVRQPEEACSDANCPFHGSLPV' A
#
# COMPACT_ATOMS: atom_id res chain seq x y z
N MET A 1 -2.65 2.49 7.75
CA MET A 1 -3.78 1.70 7.20
C MET A 1 -3.43 1.41 5.76
N ALA A 2 -3.47 0.14 5.32
CA ALA A 2 -3.15 -0.24 3.95
C ALA A 2 -4.29 0.16 2.99
N ARG A 3 -3.95 0.74 1.84
CA ARG A 3 -4.90 1.11 0.76
C ARG A 3 -5.14 -0.07 -0.18
N ASP A 4 -6.36 -0.24 -0.69
CA ASP A 4 -6.64 -1.18 -1.78
C ASP A 4 -6.19 -0.57 -3.11
N ILE A 5 -5.43 -1.33 -3.90
CA ILE A 5 -4.83 -0.88 -5.16
C ILE A 5 -5.49 -1.52 -6.39
N GLY A 6 -6.56 -2.31 -6.24
CA GLY A 6 -7.35 -2.83 -7.36
C GLY A 6 -6.66 -3.91 -8.21
N LEU A 7 -5.51 -4.41 -7.79
CA LEU A 7 -4.76 -5.48 -8.49
C LEU A 7 -5.17 -6.89 -8.09
N GLY A 8 -6.19 -7.05 -7.21
CA GLY A 8 -6.61 -8.36 -6.70
C GLY A 8 -5.54 -9.08 -5.87
N VAL A 9 -4.53 -8.36 -5.40
CA VAL A 9 -3.47 -8.86 -4.52
C VAL A 9 -3.83 -8.63 -3.06
N ARG A 10 -3.37 -9.51 -2.17
CA ARG A 10 -3.57 -9.34 -0.73
C ARG A 10 -2.78 -8.16 -0.22
N GLN A 11 -3.38 -7.38 0.67
CA GLN A 11 -2.70 -6.30 1.35
C GLN A 11 -1.62 -6.85 2.29
N PRO A 12 -0.50 -6.14 2.48
CA PRO A 12 0.52 -6.51 3.45
C PRO A 12 -0.06 -6.47 4.87
N GLU A 13 0.33 -7.43 5.70
CA GLU A 13 -0.08 -7.52 7.11
C GLU A 13 0.68 -6.50 7.99
N GLU A 14 1.93 -6.19 7.62
CA GLU A 14 2.77 -5.24 8.33
C GLU A 14 2.77 -3.87 7.64
N ALA A 15 2.67 -2.82 8.45
CA ALA A 15 2.84 -1.46 8.00
C ALA A 15 4.32 -1.16 7.77
N CYS A 16 4.62 -0.44 6.68
CA CYS A 16 5.97 0.06 6.40
C CYS A 16 5.96 1.59 6.26
N SER A 17 7.12 2.21 6.51
CA SER A 17 7.33 3.66 6.41
C SER A 17 7.86 4.10 5.04
N ASP A 18 7.75 3.24 4.03
CA ASP A 18 8.21 3.54 2.68
C ASP A 18 7.21 4.48 1.98
N ALA A 19 7.66 5.68 1.65
CA ALA A 19 6.87 6.70 0.95
C ALA A 19 6.38 6.25 -0.44
N ASN A 20 7.09 5.30 -1.06
CA ASN A 20 6.75 4.74 -2.36
C ASN A 20 5.95 3.44 -2.26
N CYS A 21 5.57 2.99 -1.06
CA CYS A 21 4.76 1.80 -0.92
C CYS A 21 3.38 2.03 -1.58
N PRO A 22 2.93 1.17 -2.50
CA PRO A 22 1.63 1.34 -3.14
C PRO A 22 0.46 1.21 -2.14
N PHE A 23 0.68 0.51 -1.02
CA PHE A 23 -0.31 0.29 0.05
C PHE A 23 -0.25 1.32 1.18
N HIS A 24 0.95 1.70 1.64
CA HIS A 24 1.14 2.54 2.84
C HIS A 24 1.68 3.94 2.53
N GLY A 25 2.23 4.13 1.34
CA GLY A 25 2.83 5.37 0.89
C GLY A 25 1.79 6.35 0.33
N SER A 26 2.28 7.51 -0.06
CA SER A 26 1.48 8.64 -0.54
C SER A 26 1.54 8.81 -2.06
N LEU A 27 2.00 7.78 -2.77
CA LEU A 27 2.02 7.80 -4.24
C LEU A 27 0.61 8.04 -4.80
N PRO A 28 0.48 8.94 -5.79
CA PRO A 28 -0.74 9.09 -6.56
C PRO A 28 -0.86 7.85 -7.44
N VAL A 29 -1.81 7.00 -7.09
CA VAL A 29 -2.23 5.83 -7.87
C VAL A 29 -3.69 6.00 -8.24
#